data_AF-A0A1J3JQY4-F1
#
_entry.id   AF-A0A1J3JQY4-F1
#
_cell.length_a   1.000
_cell.length_b   1.000
_cell.length_c   1.000
_cell.angle_alpha   90.00
_cell.angle_beta   90.00
_cell.angle_gamma   90.00
#
_symmetry.space_group_name_H-M   'P 1'
#
loop_
_entity.id
_entity.type
_entity.pdbx_description
1 polymer ?
#
loop_
_entity_poly.entity_id
_entity_poly.type
_entity_poly.pdbx_seq_one_letter_code
_entity_poly.pdbx_strand_id
1 'polypeptide(L)'
;AKLPIPQKKAHLMEIQVNGGNVEEKVKYSVGLLEQQVPVSKVFAQDEMIDVIGVTKGKGYEGVTARWGTTRLPRKTHKGLRKVACIGAWHPSRVKYSVARAGQNGYHHRTQINKKIYRVAAPEF
;
A
#
# COMPACT_ATOMS: atom_id res chain seq x y z
N ALA A 1 17.17 -16.11 9.61
CA ALA A 1 17.06 -16.97 8.41
C ALA A 1 17.02 -16.10 7.16
N LYS A 2 17.72 -16.49 6.09
CA LYS A 2 17.70 -15.77 4.82
C LYS A 2 16.36 -16.03 4.12
N LEU A 3 15.67 -14.97 3.69
CA LEU A 3 14.45 -15.12 2.90
C LEU A 3 14.78 -15.79 1.55
N PRO A 4 13.89 -16.63 0.98
CA PRO A 4 14.11 -17.31 -0.30
C PRO A 4 13.90 -16.35 -1.49
N ILE A 5 14.51 -15.17 -1.45
CA ILE A 5 14.53 -14.17 -2.52
C ILE A 5 15.98 -13.84 -2.90
N PRO A 6 16.27 -13.56 -4.18
CA PRO A 6 17.64 -13.33 -4.65
C PRO A 6 18.23 -11.98 -4.22
N GLN A 7 17.41 -11.08 -3.69
CA GLN A 7 17.82 -9.73 -3.30
C GLN A 7 18.82 -9.78 -2.14
N LYS A 8 20.00 -9.17 -2.33
CA LYS A 8 21.04 -9.05 -1.29
C LYS A 8 21.00 -7.72 -0.54
N LYS A 9 20.46 -6.66 -1.17
CA LYS A 9 20.36 -5.33 -0.56
C LYS A 9 19.27 -5.33 0.52
N ALA A 10 19.62 -4.92 1.73
CA ALA A 10 18.68 -4.78 2.83
C ALA A 10 17.73 -3.59 2.62
N HIS A 11 16.51 -3.71 3.17
CA HIS A 11 15.58 -2.59 3.27
C HIS A 11 15.90 -1.79 4.54
N LEU A 12 16.17 -0.50 4.37
CA LEU A 12 16.42 0.43 5.48
C LEU A 12 15.16 1.25 5.73
N MET A 13 14.80 1.43 7.00
CA MET A 13 13.71 2.29 7.41
C MET A 13 14.01 2.93 8.77
N GLU A 14 13.39 4.09 9.02
CA GLU A 14 13.45 4.78 10.30
C GLU A 14 12.18 4.49 11.09
N ILE A 15 12.34 4.26 12.39
CA ILE A 15 11.23 3.96 13.30
C ILE A 15 11.34 4.91 14.49
N GLN A 16 10.27 5.64 14.77
CA GLN A 16 10.20 6.56 15.89
C GLN A 16 10.13 5.79 17.22
N VAL A 17 10.94 6.19 18.20
CA VAL A 17 10.84 5.69 19.59
C VAL A 17 9.86 6.56 20.38
N ASN A 18 8.81 5.92 20.90
CA ASN A 18 7.76 6.55 21.70
C ASN A 18 7.91 6.20 23.19
N GLY A 19 7.55 7.13 24.10
CA GLY A 19 7.73 7.01 25.55
C GLY A 19 8.96 7.74 26.10
N GLY A 20 9.01 7.99 27.41
CA GLY A 20 10.13 8.62 28.11
C GLY A 20 10.46 10.06 27.68
N ASN A 21 11.59 10.58 28.16
CA ASN A 21 12.16 11.86 27.73
C ASN A 21 13.19 11.69 26.58
N VAL A 22 13.68 12.80 26.01
CA VAL A 22 14.61 12.76 24.86
C VAL A 22 15.93 12.07 25.21
N GLU A 23 16.46 12.30 26.41
CA GLU A 23 17.72 11.70 26.86
C GLU A 23 17.61 10.17 26.97
N GLU A 24 16.50 9.69 27.56
CA GLU A 24 16.19 8.26 27.68
C GLU A 24 16.03 7.59 26.32
N LYS A 25 15.36 8.24 25.36
CA LYS A 25 15.21 7.72 23.99
C LYS A 25 16.54 7.54 23.30
N VAL A 26 17.45 8.51 23.45
CA VAL A 26 18.81 8.43 22.88
C VAL A 26 19.59 7.30 23.52
N LYS A 27 19.60 7.21 24.86
CA LYS A 27 20.26 6.11 25.59
C LYS A 27 19.74 4.74 25.17
N TYR A 28 18.42 4.59 25.05
CA TYR A 28 17.78 3.36 24.58
C TYR A 28 18.21 3.00 23.16
N SER A 29 18.16 3.97 22.23
CA SER A 29 18.52 3.75 20.83
C SER A 29 20.00 3.39 20.65
N VAL A 30 20.90 4.08 21.38
CA VAL A 30 22.34 3.76 21.41
C VAL A 30 22.58 2.35 21.96
N GLY A 31 21.85 1.96 23.01
CA GLY A 31 21.93 0.61 23.59
C GLY A 31 21.46 -0.52 22.67
N LEU A 32 20.72 -0.21 21.59
CA LEU A 32 20.25 -1.18 20.59
C LEU A 32 21.11 -1.21 19.31
N LEU A 33 22.15 -0.38 19.21
CA LEU A 33 23.04 -0.39 18.05
C LEU A 33 23.68 -1.77 17.87
N GLU A 34 23.74 -2.21 16.62
CA GLU A 34 24.29 -3.51 16.19
C GLU A 34 23.60 -4.75 16.79
N GLN A 35 22.48 -4.56 17.51
CA GLN A 35 21.70 -5.65 18.08
C GLN A 35 20.46 -5.98 17.23
N GLN A 36 20.06 -7.25 17.27
CA GLN A 36 18.82 -7.69 16.62
C GLN A 36 17.61 -7.42 17.52
N VAL A 37 16.62 -6.69 16.99
CA VAL A 37 15.30 -6.50 17.62
C VAL A 37 14.28 -7.44 16.97
N PRO A 38 13.83 -8.51 17.65
CA PRO A 38 12.81 -9.41 17.09
C PRO A 38 11.40 -8.80 17.17
N VAL A 39 10.52 -9.25 16.27
CA VAL A 39 9.12 -8.78 16.17
C VAL A 39 8.32 -8.98 17.46
N SER A 40 8.62 -10.03 18.23
CA SER A 40 7.97 -10.35 19.50
C SER A 40 8.25 -9.34 20.62
N LYS A 41 9.27 -8.49 20.49
CA LYS A 41 9.52 -7.39 21.43
C LYS A 41 8.70 -6.14 21.10
N VAL A 42 8.12 -6.06 19.90
CA VAL A 42 7.43 -4.87 19.40
C VAL A 42 5.92 -5.06 19.39
N PHE A 43 5.46 -6.22 18.91
CA PHE A 43 4.03 -6.52 18.76
C PHE A 43 3.58 -7.70 19.62
N ALA A 44 2.34 -7.62 20.10
CA ALA A 44 1.69 -8.66 20.88
C ALA A 44 0.67 -9.46 20.05
N GLN A 45 0.32 -10.65 20.54
CA GLN A 45 -0.83 -11.39 20.02
C GLN A 45 -2.13 -10.60 20.29
N ASP A 46 -3.08 -10.70 19.37
CA ASP A 46 -4.38 -10.03 19.38
C ASP A 46 -4.34 -8.49 19.26
N GLU A 47 -3.16 -7.90 19.07
CA GLU A 47 -2.99 -6.48 18.80
C GLU A 47 -3.53 -6.09 17.42
N MET A 48 -4.12 -4.89 17.32
CA MET A 48 -4.56 -4.29 16.06
C MET A 48 -3.45 -3.43 15.48
N ILE A 49 -2.98 -3.77 14.28
CA ILE A 49 -1.92 -3.06 13.58
C ILE A 49 -2.39 -2.50 12.24
N ASP A 50 -1.63 -1.56 11.71
CA ASP A 50 -1.81 -1.01 10.37
C ASP A 50 -0.76 -1.59 9.42
N VAL A 51 -1.19 -2.01 8.23
CA VAL A 51 -0.30 -2.54 7.19
C VAL A 51 -0.10 -1.48 6.11
N ILE A 52 1.14 -1.03 5.95
CA ILE A 52 1.55 -0.05 4.95
C ILE A 52 2.34 -0.77 3.86
N GLY A 53 1.97 -0.57 2.59
CA GLY A 53 2.68 -1.21 1.49
C GLY A 53 2.24 -0.76 0.11
N VAL A 54 2.87 -1.36 -0.90
CA VAL A 54 2.56 -1.15 -2.32
C VAL A 54 1.69 -2.29 -2.82
N THR A 55 0.59 -1.96 -3.48
CA THR A 55 -0.35 -2.94 -4.03
C THR A 55 0.18 -3.62 -5.29
N LYS A 56 -0.37 -4.79 -5.66
CA LYS A 56 -0.02 -5.47 -6.92
C LYS A 56 -0.25 -4.55 -8.13
N GLY A 57 0.77 -4.40 -8.98
CA GLY A 57 0.65 -3.67 -10.24
C GLY A 57 -0.22 -4.41 -11.27
N LYS A 58 -1.03 -3.66 -12.02
CA LYS A 58 -1.83 -4.14 -13.15
C LYS A 58 -1.53 -3.39 -14.46
N GLY A 59 -0.60 -2.43 -14.45
CA GLY A 59 -0.20 -1.66 -15.62
C GLY A 59 -1.28 -0.68 -16.09
N TYR A 60 -1.33 -0.45 -17.40
CA TYR A 60 -2.30 0.44 -18.03
C TYR A 60 -3.66 -0.26 -18.21
N GLU A 61 -4.69 0.27 -17.57
CA GLU A 61 -6.05 -0.29 -17.58
C GLU A 61 -7.06 0.67 -18.20
N GLY A 62 -8.08 0.09 -18.85
CA GLY A 62 -9.22 0.83 -19.37
C GLY A 62 -10.13 1.37 -18.27
N VAL A 63 -10.98 2.35 -18.61
CA VAL A 63 -11.88 3.03 -17.64
C VAL A 63 -12.78 2.06 -16.86
N THR A 64 -13.27 1.00 -17.50
CA THR A 64 -14.15 0.01 -16.86
C THR A 64 -13.43 -0.76 -15.74
N ALA A 65 -12.23 -1.28 -16.00
CA ALA A 65 -11.51 -2.08 -15.00
C ALA A 65 -10.86 -1.21 -13.92
N ARG A 66 -10.46 0.02 -14.27
CA ARG A 66 -9.83 0.96 -13.34
C ARG A 66 -10.83 1.65 -12.42
N TRP A 67 -11.99 2.05 -12.93
CA TRP A 67 -12.97 2.88 -12.22
C TRP A 67 -14.33 2.21 -12.01
N GLY A 68 -14.55 0.99 -12.51
CA GLY A 68 -15.82 0.26 -12.33
C GLY A 68 -17.00 0.80 -13.15
N THR A 69 -16.77 1.60 -14.18
CA THR A 69 -17.85 2.18 -15.01
C THR A 69 -18.59 1.11 -15.82
N THR A 70 -19.91 1.18 -15.89
CA THR A 70 -20.73 0.29 -16.74
C THR A 70 -20.31 0.35 -18.22
N ARG A 71 -20.27 -0.80 -18.88
CA ARG A 71 -19.98 -0.92 -20.32
C ARG A 71 -21.15 -0.38 -21.14
N LEU A 72 -20.87 0.18 -22.31
CA LEU A 72 -21.91 0.63 -23.24
C LEU A 72 -22.61 -0.57 -23.92
N PRO A 73 -23.80 -0.37 -24.52
CA PRO A 73 -24.52 -1.43 -25.21
C PRO A 73 -23.71 -2.09 -26.33
N ARG A 74 -24.01 -3.35 -26.62
CA ARG A 74 -23.29 -4.17 -27.62
C ARG A 74 -23.18 -3.52 -29.00
N LYS A 75 -24.21 -2.78 -29.44
CA LYS A 75 -24.27 -2.12 -30.75
C LYS A 75 -23.53 -0.77 -30.83
N THR A 76 -22.74 -0.42 -29.82
CA THR A 76 -21.97 0.83 -29.81
C THR A 76 -20.84 0.80 -30.84
N HIS A 77 -20.88 1.71 -31.81
CA HIS A 77 -19.80 1.87 -32.78
C HIS A 77 -18.52 2.44 -32.11
N LYS A 78 -17.35 1.99 -32.60
CA LYS A 78 -16.01 2.35 -32.04
C LYS A 78 -15.85 1.99 -30.55
N GLY A 79 -16.27 0.78 -30.19
CA GLY A 79 -15.98 0.16 -28.89
C GLY A 79 -16.93 0.56 -27.76
N LEU A 80 -17.15 -0.38 -26.84
CA LEU A 80 -18.12 -0.28 -25.75
C LEU A 80 -17.49 -0.13 -24.35
N ARG A 81 -16.18 -0.36 -24.19
CA ARG A 81 -15.46 -0.30 -22.89
C ARG A 81 -14.87 1.10 -22.67
N LYS A 82 -15.73 2.12 -22.70
CA LYS A 82 -15.37 3.54 -22.59
C LYS A 82 -16.43 4.30 -21.80
N VAL A 83 -16.07 5.49 -21.30
CA VAL A 83 -17.04 6.48 -20.83
C VAL A 83 -17.58 7.22 -22.05
N ALA A 84 -18.90 7.42 -22.14
CA ALA A 84 -19.52 8.06 -23.29
C ALA A 84 -19.29 9.58 -23.32
N CYS A 85 -19.79 10.30 -22.30
CA CYS A 85 -19.62 11.74 -22.17
C CYS A 85 -18.50 12.05 -21.17
N ILE A 86 -17.50 12.84 -21.58
CA ILE A 86 -16.35 13.23 -20.75
C ILE A 86 -16.48 14.63 -20.14
N GLY A 87 -17.56 15.35 -20.44
CA GLY A 87 -17.80 16.71 -19.94
C GLY A 87 -18.89 17.42 -20.73
N ALA A 88 -19.47 18.47 -20.13
CA ALA A 88 -20.32 19.43 -20.83
C ALA A 88 -19.46 20.36 -21.72
N TRP A 89 -20.12 21.18 -22.53
CA TRP A 89 -19.44 22.18 -23.37
C TRP A 89 -18.65 23.18 -22.51
N HIS A 90 -19.31 23.79 -21.52
CA HIS A 90 -18.69 24.73 -20.60
C HIS A 90 -18.56 24.09 -19.21
N PRO A 91 -17.36 24.05 -18.60
CA PRO A 91 -16.09 24.63 -19.08
C PRO A 91 -15.44 23.79 -20.19
N SER A 92 -14.74 24.45 -21.13
CA SER A 92 -14.06 23.84 -22.28
C SER A 92 -12.78 23.06 -21.91
N ARG A 93 -12.86 22.21 -20.89
CA ARG A 93 -11.79 21.35 -20.39
C ARG A 93 -12.36 20.10 -19.70
N VAL A 94 -11.61 19.01 -19.75
CA VAL A 94 -11.98 17.78 -19.01
C VAL A 94 -11.63 17.96 -17.53
N LYS A 95 -12.59 17.70 -16.64
CA LYS A 95 -12.38 17.77 -15.19
C LYS A 95 -11.54 16.57 -14.71
N TYR A 96 -10.74 16.76 -13.67
CA TYR A 96 -9.92 15.71 -13.05
C TYR A 96 -10.77 14.56 -12.46
N SER A 97 -12.01 14.84 -12.08
CA SER A 97 -12.94 13.86 -11.51
C SER A 97 -13.52 12.88 -12.54
N VAL A 98 -13.30 13.12 -13.84
CA VAL A 98 -13.79 12.25 -14.92
C VAL A 98 -12.93 10.99 -14.99
N ALA A 99 -13.57 9.82 -14.98
CA ALA A 99 -12.89 8.54 -15.11
C ALA A 99 -12.12 8.42 -16.43
N ARG A 100 -10.80 8.18 -16.35
CA ARG A 100 -9.90 8.00 -17.51
C ARG A 100 -9.06 6.74 -17.39
N ALA A 101 -8.72 6.15 -18.53
CA ALA A 101 -7.80 5.03 -18.59
C ALA A 101 -6.41 5.43 -18.07
N GLY A 102 -5.62 4.47 -17.61
CA GLY A 102 -4.29 4.72 -17.06
C GLY A 102 -3.86 3.67 -16.03
N GLN A 103 -2.82 4.00 -15.26
CA GLN A 103 -2.24 3.09 -14.28
C GLN A 103 -3.27 2.58 -13.26
N ASN A 104 -3.28 1.27 -13.05
CA ASN A 104 -4.03 0.59 -12.00
C ASN A 104 -3.10 -0.31 -11.18
N GLY A 105 -3.17 -0.21 -9.85
CA GLY A 105 -2.28 -0.91 -8.95
C GLY A 105 -0.87 -0.31 -8.86
N TYR A 106 0.00 -0.93 -8.07
CA TYR A 106 1.30 -0.37 -7.67
C TYR A 106 1.15 0.96 -6.90
N HIS A 107 0.03 1.11 -6.20
CA HIS A 107 -0.26 2.28 -5.38
C HIS A 107 0.18 2.03 -3.94
N HIS A 108 0.76 3.05 -3.31
CA HIS A 108 1.02 3.07 -1.86
C HIS A 108 -0.30 3.17 -1.09
N ARG A 109 -0.55 2.25 -0.17
CA ARG A 109 -1.78 2.19 0.63
C ARG A 109 -1.48 1.76 2.06
N THR A 110 -2.32 2.27 2.96
CA THR A 110 -2.38 1.85 4.36
C THR A 110 -3.71 1.15 4.58
N GLN A 111 -3.67 -0.07 5.11
CA GLN A 111 -4.85 -0.77 5.58
C GLN A 111 -4.81 -0.85 7.09
N ILE A 112 -5.78 -0.19 7.73
CA ILE A 112 -5.87 -0.11 9.18
C ILE A 112 -6.53 -1.35 9.78
N ASN A 113 -6.38 -1.53 11.09
CA ASN A 113 -7.13 -2.49 11.89
C ASN A 113 -6.96 -3.96 11.46
N LYS A 114 -5.72 -4.41 11.25
CA LYS A 114 -5.39 -5.81 11.04
C LYS A 114 -5.01 -6.45 12.38
N LYS A 115 -5.78 -7.44 12.81
CA LYS A 115 -5.52 -8.16 14.06
C LYS A 115 -4.41 -9.19 13.87
N ILE A 116 -3.41 -9.20 14.75
CA ILE A 116 -2.39 -10.25 14.80
C ILE A 116 -2.98 -11.47 15.49
N TYR A 117 -3.14 -12.57 14.76
CA TYR A 117 -3.70 -13.80 15.36
C TYR A 117 -2.66 -14.63 16.10
N ARG A 118 -1.39 -14.60 15.68
CA ARG A 118 -0.31 -15.35 16.32
C ARG A 118 1.03 -14.67 16.01
N VAL A 119 1.88 -14.56 17.03
CA VAL A 119 3.31 -14.28 16.89
C VAL A 119 4.04 -15.56 17.24
N ALA A 120 4.78 -16.12 16.28
CA ALA A 120 5.49 -17.39 16.47
C ALA A 120 6.99 -17.20 16.23
N ALA A 121 7.79 -17.95 16.98
CA ALA A 121 9.18 -18.20 16.62
C ALA A 121 9.21 -19.24 15.49
N PRO A 122 10.25 -19.24 14.63
CA PRO A 122 10.43 -20.32 13.66
C PRO A 122 10.52 -21.67 14.41
N GLU A 123 9.61 -22.59 14.09
CA GLU A 123 9.75 -24.00 14.43
C GLU A 123 10.88 -24.55 13.55
N PHE A 124 11.91 -25.13 14.17
CA PHE A 124 13.09 -25.68 13.49
C PHE A 124 12.77 -26.99 12.78
#